data_AF-A0A349H5F3-F1
#
_entry.id   AF-A0A349H5F3-F1
#
_cell.length_a   1.000
_cell.length_b   1.000
_cell.length_c   1.000
_cell.angle_alpha   90.00
_cell.angle_beta   90.00
_cell.angle_gamma   90.00
#
_symmetry.space_group_name_H-M   'P 1'
#
loop_
_entity.id
_entity.type
_entity.pdbx_description
1 polymer ?
#
loop_
_entity_poly.entity_id
_entity_poly.type
_entity_poly.pdbx_seq_one_letter_code
_entity_poly.pdbx_strand_id
1 'polypeptide(L)' 'MSNTISLSKTEYVDLTSRAKAYDMIVSLVQKEVSFVPPVRSTKKIISELKKTERYSQDFLKSVEKGFKRSTHFTK' A
#
# COMPACT_ATOMS: atom_id res chain seq x y z
N MET A 1 28.86 17.70 -15.79
CA MET A 1 29.40 18.87 -15.04
C MET A 1 29.09 18.65 -13.58
N SER A 2 30.11 18.51 -12.72
CA SER A 2 29.94 18.35 -11.27
C SER A 2 29.62 19.70 -10.65
N ASN A 3 28.37 19.91 -10.26
CA ASN A 3 27.94 21.13 -9.59
C ASN A 3 28.34 21.03 -8.11
N THR A 4 29.48 21.62 -7.75
CA THR A 4 29.99 21.61 -6.38
C THR A 4 29.25 22.67 -5.57
N ILE A 5 28.35 22.22 -4.69
CA ILE A 5 27.60 23.09 -3.79
C ILE A 5 28.39 23.22 -2.48
N SER A 6 28.74 24.45 -2.11
CA SER A 6 29.35 24.75 -0.81
C SER A 6 28.24 24.98 0.22
N LEU A 7 28.32 24.28 1.35
CA LEU A 7 27.38 24.41 2.46
C LEU A 7 28.15 24.81 3.71
N SER A 8 27.53 25.64 4.56
CA SER A 8 28.05 25.83 5.91
C SER A 8 27.91 24.53 6.71
N LYS A 9 28.80 24.33 7.68
CA LYS A 9 28.78 23.14 8.54
C LYS A 9 27.43 22.99 9.27
N THR A 10 26.81 24.10 9.64
CA THR A 10 25.50 24.16 10.30
C THR A 10 24.37 23.72 9.38
N GLU A 11 24.34 24.20 8.13
CA GLU A 11 23.33 23.79 7.15
C GLU A 11 23.47 22.31 6.80
N TYR A 12 24.70 21.83 6.67
CA TYR A 12 24.96 20.41 6.42
C TYR A 12 24.39 19.52 7.53
N VAL A 13 24.60 19.89 8.80
CA VAL A 13 24.10 19.12 9.94
C VAL A 13 22.57 19.13 10.02
N ASP A 14 21.94 20.29 9.81
CA ASP A 14 20.47 20.41 9.78
C ASP A 14 19.87 19.54 8.67
N LEU A 15 20.37 19.67 7.44
CA LEU A 15 19.89 18.88 6.29
C LEU A 15 20.08 17.37 6.51
N THR A 16 21.22 16.96 7.06
CA THR A 16 21.50 15.55 7.36
C THR A 16 20.53 15.01 8.42
N SER A 17 20.20 15.81 9.43
CA SER A 17 19.26 15.40 10.49
C SER A 17 17.86 15.18 9.94
N ARG A 18 17.39 16.08 9.06
CA ARG A 18 16.08 16.00 8.42
C ARG A 18 15.98 14.82 7.46
N ALA A 19 17.04 14.56 6.68
CA ALA A 19 17.11 13.40 5.79
C ALA A 19 16.98 12.09 6.56
N LYS A 20 17.71 11.94 7.67
CA LYS A 20 17.63 10.74 8.53
C LYS A 20 16.24 10.55 9.14
N ALA A 21 15.61 11.64 9.60
CA ALA A 21 14.25 11.59 10.14
C ALA A 21 13.23 11.17 9.07
N TYR A 22 13.37 11.69 7.86
CA TYR A 22 12.56 11.29 6.71
C TYR A 22 12.74 9.80 6.37
N ASP A 23 13.98 9.32 6.26
CA ASP A 23 14.27 7.91 5.98
C ASP A 23 13.68 6.99 7.05
N MET A 24 13.75 7.37 8.33
CA MET A 24 13.13 6.64 9.43
C MET A 24 11.61 6.54 9.24
N ILE A 25 10.93 7.66 8.97
CA ILE A 25 9.48 7.69 8.73
C ILE A 25 9.11 6.82 7.53
N VAL A 26 9.82 6.97 6.41
CA VAL A 26 9.58 6.17 5.19
C VAL A 26 9.75 4.68 5.46
N SER A 27 10.78 4.29 6.22
CA SER A 27 11.02 2.87 6.55
C SER A 27 9.91 2.25 7.40
N LEU A 28 9.30 3.03 8.29
CA LEU A 28 8.17 2.60 9.13
C LEU A 28 6.88 2.52 8.30
N VAL A 29 6.63 3.52 7.45
CA VAL A 29 5.45 3.56 6.58
C VAL A 29 5.51 2.46 5.52
N GLN A 30 6.66 2.20 4.89
CA GLN A 30 6.78 1.12 3.89
C GLN A 30 6.52 -0.27 4.47
N LYS A 31 6.86 -0.50 5.75
CA LYS A 31 6.53 -1.76 6.45
C LYS A 31 5.02 -1.96 6.62
N GLU A 32 4.25 -0.91 6.81
CA GLU A 32 2.79 -1.01 6.96
C GLU A 32 2.02 -0.93 5.64
N VAL A 33 2.55 -0.21 4.64
CA VAL A 33 1.90 -0.06 3.32
C VAL A 33 2.04 -1.31 2.42
N SER A 34 2.88 -2.26 2.82
CA SER A 34 3.06 -3.54 2.09
C SER A 34 1.95 -4.58 2.34
N PHE A 35 0.84 -4.20 2.99
CA PHE A 35 -0.39 -5.00 3.02
C PHE A 35 -1.32 -4.64 1.85
N VAL A 36 -0.81 -4.66 0.61
CA VAL A 36 -1.73 -4.95 -0.50
C VAL A 36 -2.08 -6.43 -0.30
N PRO A 37 -3.33 -6.79 0.05
CA PRO A 37 -3.65 -8.19 0.27
C PRO A 37 -3.24 -8.97 -0.98
N PRO A 38 -2.35 -9.98 -0.87
CA PRO A 38 -1.80 -10.69 -2.04
C PRO A 38 -2.87 -11.52 -2.76
N VAL A 39 -4.09 -11.54 -2.23
CA VAL A 39 -5.20 -12.32 -2.73
C VAL A 39 -5.92 -11.54 -3.83
N ARG A 40 -5.45 -11.69 -5.06
CA ARG A 40 -6.22 -11.35 -6.28
C ARG A 40 -7.30 -12.40 -6.63
N SER A 41 -7.44 -13.44 -5.81
CA SER A 41 -8.40 -14.50 -6.05
C SER A 41 -9.81 -14.08 -5.61
N THR A 42 -10.62 -13.65 -6.57
CA THR A 42 -12.07 -13.43 -6.41
C THR A 42 -12.73 -14.58 -5.65
N LYS A 43 -12.42 -15.83 -6.00
CA LYS A 43 -12.98 -17.02 -5.34
C LYS A 43 -12.63 -17.07 -3.85
N LYS A 44 -11.36 -16.78 -3.50
CA LYS A 44 -10.91 -16.80 -2.10
C LYS A 44 -11.58 -15.68 -1.30
N ILE A 45 -11.66 -14.46 -1.85
CA ILE A 45 -12.34 -13.33 -1.19
C ILE A 45 -13.81 -13.64 -0.92
N ILE A 46 -14.54 -14.12 -1.93
CA ILE A 46 -15.96 -14.50 -1.76
C ILE A 46 -16.11 -15.64 -0.74
N SER A 47 -15.20 -16.61 -0.72
CA SER A 47 -15.23 -17.69 0.27
C SER A 47 -15.03 -17.19 1.70
N GLU A 48 -14.10 -16.25 1.92
CA GLU A 48 -13.88 -15.67 3.25
C GLU A 48 -15.05 -14.80 3.68
N LEU A 49 -15.61 -13.98 2.79
CA LEU A 49 -16.82 -13.20 3.08
C LEU A 49 -18.00 -14.10 3.45
N LYS A 50 -18.16 -15.24 2.76
CA LYS A 50 -19.21 -16.22 3.07
C LYS A 50 -19.05 -16.84 4.46
N LYS A 51 -17.81 -17.14 4.89
CA LYS A 51 -17.52 -17.67 6.23
C LYS A 51 -17.92 -16.72 7.36
N THR A 52 -17.99 -15.41 7.10
CA THR A 52 -18.39 -14.45 8.13
C THR A 52 -19.88 -14.51 8.46
N GLU A 53 -20.72 -15.10 7.60
CA GLU A 53 -22.19 -15.19 7.73
C GLU A 53 -22.90 -13.82 7.89
N ARG A 54 -22.18 -12.71 7.72
CA ARG A 54 -22.69 -11.34 7.89
C ARG A 54 -23.37 -10.78 6.65
N TYR A 55 -23.26 -11.46 5.51
CA TYR A 55 -23.65 -10.94 4.21
C TYR A 55 -24.67 -11.85 3.52
N SER A 56 -25.67 -11.24 2.90
CA SER A 56 -26.66 -11.97 2.11
C SER A 56 -26.05 -12.56 0.84
N GLN A 57 -26.69 -13.61 0.30
CA GLN A 57 -26.25 -14.22 -0.96
C GLN A 57 -26.28 -13.23 -2.13
N ASP A 58 -27.26 -12.33 -2.15
CA ASP A 58 -27.38 -11.30 -3.19
C ASP A 58 -26.25 -10.28 -3.11
N PHE A 59 -25.85 -9.89 -1.90
CA PHE A 59 -24.67 -9.05 -1.70
C PHE A 59 -23.41 -9.74 -2.23
N LEU A 60 -23.17 -11.00 -1.85
CA LEU A 60 -21.99 -11.75 -2.31
C LEU A 60 -21.93 -11.87 -3.84
N LYS A 61 -23.07 -12.12 -4.50
CA LYS A 61 -23.16 -12.14 -5.97
C LYS A 61 -22.86 -10.78 -6.60
N SER A 62 -23.34 -9.70 -5.99
CA SER A 62 -23.08 -8.33 -6.47
C SER A 62 -21.58 -7.98 -6.41
N VAL A 63 -20.92 -8.38 -5.33
CA VAL A 63 -19.48 -8.19 -5.10
C VAL A 63 -18.66 -9.00 -6.11
N GLU A 64 -19.01 -10.27 -6.31
CA GLU A 64 -18.35 -11.13 -7.30
C GLU A 64 -18.44 -10.55 -8.73
N LYS A 65 -19.61 -10.00 -9.08
CA LYS A 65 -19.83 -9.31 -10.36
C LYS A 65 -18.96 -8.05 -10.47
N GLY A 66 -18.81 -7.29 -9.38
CA GLY A 66 -17.92 -6.14 -9.30
C GLY A 66 -16.45 -6.52 -9.54
N PHE A 67 -15.97 -7.58 -8.90
CA PHE A 67 -14.61 -8.07 -9.09
C PHE A 67 -14.35 -8.55 -10.53
N LYS A 68 -15.30 -9.26 -11.15
CA LYS A 68 -15.20 -9.68 -12.57
C LYS A 68 -15.10 -8.52 -13.56
N ARG A 69 -15.58 -7.33 -13.20
CA ARG A 69 -15.53 -6.11 -14.03
C ARG A 69 -14.27 -5.29 -13.81
N SER A 70 -13.56 -5.52 -12.71
CA SER A 70 -12.38 -4.74 -12.35
C SER A 70 -11.15 -5.30 -13.05
N THR A 71 -10.49 -4.45 -13.85
CA THR A 71 -9.21 -4.78 -14.50
C THR A 71 -8.12 -5.16 -13.49
N HIS A 72 -8.25 -4.78 -12.22
CA HIS A 72 -7.35 -5.17 -11.15
C HIS A 72 -7.43 -6.66 -10.77
N PHE A 73 -8.58 -7.30 -10.97
CA PHE A 73 -8.83 -8.71 -10.64
C PHE A 73 -8.87 -9.63 -11.86
N THR A 74 -8.89 -9.07 -13.08
CA THR A 74 -8.92 -9.84 -14.34
C THR A 74 -7.55 -9.92 -15.05
N LYS A 75 -6.55 -9.20 -14.55
CA LYS A 75 -5.22 -9.07 -15.19
C LYS A 75 -4.16 -9.90 -14.48
#